data_AF-A0A5C4N734-F1
#
_entry.id   AF-A0A5C4N734-F1
#
_cell.length_a   1.000
_cell.length_b   1.000
_cell.length_c   1.000
_cell.angle_alpha   90.00
_cell.angle_beta   90.00
_cell.angle_gamma   90.00
#
_symmetry.space_group_name_H-M   'P 1'
#
loop_
_entity.id
_entity.type
_entity.pdbx_description
1 polymer ?
#
loop_
_entity_poly.entity_id
_entity_poly.type
_entity_poly.pdbx_seq_one_letter_code
_entity_poly.pdbx_strand_id
1 'polypeptide(L)'
;MNSRSTRSTVTFAHPFRIAGYDDELPAGDYEVVVDEDLMEGLSFEAYRRTASYLLIGGRAGGRGPAEMRPVDPRDLEAALARDQASPEAS
;
A
#
# COMPACT_ATOMS: atom_id res chain seq x y z
N MET A 1 -2.57 -2.44 24.77
CA MET A 1 -2.69 -2.42 23.30
C MET A 1 -2.00 -1.17 22.80
N ASN A 2 -0.76 -1.32 22.34
CA ASN A 2 0.03 -0.24 21.76
C ASN A 2 0.18 -0.52 20.26
N SER A 3 -0.88 -0.24 19.51
CA SER A 3 -0.93 -0.37 18.06
C SER A 3 -0.49 0.96 17.42
N ARG A 4 0.50 0.91 16.55
CA ARG A 4 0.98 2.05 15.77
C ARG A 4 0.62 1.82 14.31
N SER A 5 -0.04 2.80 13.70
CA SER A 5 -0.26 2.79 12.26
C SER A 5 0.73 3.73 11.57
N THR A 6 1.48 3.21 10.60
CA THR A 6 2.44 3.97 9.78
C THR A 6 1.82 4.21 8.40
N ARG A 7 1.94 5.42 7.88
CA ARG A 7 1.39 5.81 6.56
C ARG A 7 2.53 6.18 5.63
N SER A 8 2.49 5.75 4.38
CA SER A 8 3.52 6.02 3.38
C SER A 8 2.88 6.17 2.01
N THR A 9 3.42 7.03 1.16
CA THR A 9 2.92 7.23 -0.20
C THR A 9 3.79 6.48 -1.19
N VAL A 10 3.16 5.75 -2.10
CA VAL A 10 3.82 5.10 -3.24
C VAL A 10 3.24 5.66 -4.53
N THR A 11 4.07 5.82 -5.55
CA THR A 11 3.66 6.35 -6.85
C THR A 11 3.81 5.25 -7.88
N PHE A 12 2.76 5.01 -8.66
CA PHE A 12 2.77 4.13 -9.82
C PHE A 12 2.75 4.98 -11.09
N ALA A 13 3.74 4.79 -11.97
CA ALA A 13 3.84 5.50 -13.24
C ALA A 13 2.83 4.99 -14.29
N HIS A 14 2.44 3.72 -14.18
CA HIS A 14 1.55 3.04 -15.10
C HIS A 14 0.35 2.42 -14.35
N PRO A 15 -0.76 2.14 -15.05
CA PRO A 15 -1.83 1.31 -14.50
C PRO A 15 -1.28 -0.03 -14.01
N PHE A 16 -1.70 -0.45 -12.83
CA PHE A 16 -1.15 -1.63 -12.15
C PHE A 16 -2.26 -2.49 -11.55
N ARG A 17 -1.93 -3.75 -11.32
CA ARG A 17 -2.82 -4.73 -10.68
C ARG A 17 -2.14 -5.29 -9.44
N ILE A 18 -2.91 -5.43 -8.37
CA ILE A 18 -2.49 -6.10 -7.15
C ILE A 18 -3.20 -7.45 -7.10
N ALA A 19 -2.47 -8.50 -6.73
CA ALA A 19 -3.09 -9.81 -6.58
C ALA A 19 -4.17 -9.75 -5.49
N GLY A 20 -5.36 -10.28 -5.81
CA GLY A 20 -6.54 -10.20 -4.94
C GLY A 20 -7.43 -8.98 -5.20
N TYR A 21 -7.05 -8.05 -6.07
CA TYR A 21 -7.95 -7.00 -6.55
C TYR A 21 -8.57 -7.46 -7.88
N ASP A 22 -9.88 -7.25 -8.04
CA ASP A 22 -10.59 -7.59 -9.28
C ASP A 22 -10.28 -6.56 -10.38
N ASP A 23 -10.12 -5.30 -9.96
CA ASP A 23 -9.89 -4.15 -10.84
C ASP A 23 -8.41 -3.86 -11.08
N GLU A 24 -8.12 -3.23 -12.21
CA GLU A 24 -6.87 -2.51 -12.44
C GLU A 24 -6.96 -1.10 -11.86
N LEU A 25 -5.91 -0.69 -11.15
CA LEU A 25 -5.81 0.63 -10.57
C LEU A 25 -5.06 1.57 -11.53
N PRO A 26 -5.53 2.82 -11.71
CA PRO A 26 -4.86 3.77 -12.57
C PRO A 26 -3.48 4.17 -12.03
N ALA A 27 -2.58 4.64 -12.90
CA ALA A 27 -1.35 5.29 -12.48
C ALA A 27 -1.64 6.48 -11.54
N GLY A 28 -0.77 6.70 -10.56
CA GLY A 28 -0.89 7.82 -9.63
C GLY A 28 -0.31 7.52 -8.25
N ASP A 29 -0.57 8.45 -7.33
CA ASP A 29 -0.14 8.36 -5.94
C ASP A 29 -1.17 7.61 -5.09
N TYR A 30 -0.70 6.62 -4.34
CA TYR A 30 -1.49 5.81 -3.42
C TYR A 30 -0.90 5.87 -2.02
N GLU A 31 -1.76 6.06 -1.02
CA GLU A 31 -1.34 5.97 0.37
C GLU A 31 -1.45 4.51 0.85
N VAL A 32 -0.37 4.02 1.43
CA VAL A 32 -0.26 2.72 2.07
C VAL A 32 -0.29 2.94 3.56
N VAL A 33 -1.24 2.31 4.25
CA VAL A 33 -1.34 2.30 5.70
C VAL A 33 -0.94 0.93 6.20
N VAL A 34 0.03 0.91 7.10
CA VAL A 34 0.55 -0.29 7.73
C VAL A 34 0.20 -0.25 9.20
N ASP A 35 -0.51 -1.26 9.68
CA ASP A 35 -0.80 -1.40 11.09
C ASP A 35 0.23 -2.33 11.75
N GLU A 36 0.86 -1.85 12.82
CA GLU A 36 1.91 -2.53 13.55
C GLU A 36 1.51 -2.64 15.02
N ASP A 37 1.56 -3.84 15.58
CA ASP A 37 1.34 -4.05 17.01
C ASP A 37 2.68 -4.19 17.72
N LEU A 38 2.85 -3.49 18.85
CA LEU A 38 4.02 -3.68 19.69
C LEU A 38 3.94 -5.06 20.34
N MET A 39 4.92 -5.91 20.07
CA MET A 39 5.05 -7.19 20.76
C MET A 39 5.53 -6.96 22.20
N GLU A 40 4.57 -6.96 23.13
CA GLU A 40 4.85 -6.89 24.57
C GLU A 40 5.56 -8.16 25.06
N GLY A 41 6.56 -8.03 25.93
CA GLY A 41 7.26 -9.16 26.56
C GLY A 41 8.62 -9.53 25.95
N LEU A 42 9.10 -8.79 24.96
CA LEU A 42 10.50 -8.87 24.49
C LEU A 42 11.35 -7.83 25.24
N SER A 43 12.62 -8.13 25.50
CA SER A 43 13.57 -7.19 26.13
C SER A 43 13.92 -5.98 25.25
N PHE A 44 13.31 -5.87 24.08
CA PHE A 44 13.45 -4.80 23.09
C PHE A 44 12.10 -4.49 22.44
N GLU A 45 11.89 -3.25 22.02
CA GLU A 45 10.71 -2.86 21.26
C GLU A 45 10.72 -3.56 19.89
N ALA A 46 9.78 -4.48 19.68
CA ALA A 46 9.61 -5.17 18.41
C ALA A 46 8.19 -4.92 17.88
N TYR A 47 8.08 -4.46 16.64
CA TYR A 47 6.80 -4.18 15.99
C TYR A 47 6.49 -5.32 15.02
N ARG A 48 5.31 -5.94 15.15
CA ARG A 48 4.81 -6.91 14.18
C ARG A 48 3.79 -6.24 13.29
N ARG A 49 4.05 -6.25 11.99
CA ARG A 49 3.05 -5.84 10.98
C ARG A 49 1.85 -6.77 11.05
N THR A 50 0.68 -6.22 11.34
CA THR A 50 -0.58 -6.96 11.49
C THR A 50 -1.46 -6.84 10.26
N ALA A 51 -1.44 -5.68 9.59
CA ALA A 51 -2.23 -5.47 8.37
C ALA A 51 -1.61 -4.39 7.48
N SER A 52 -1.98 -4.40 6.19
CA SER A 52 -1.66 -3.31 5.26
C SER A 52 -2.87 -2.98 4.41
N TYR A 53 -3.04 -1.69 4.13
CA TYR A 53 -4.16 -1.16 3.37
C TYR A 53 -3.66 -0.17 2.32
N LEU A 54 -4.28 -0.20 1.15
CA LEU A 54 -4.09 0.78 0.08
C LEU A 54 -5.30 1.71 0.05
N LEU A 55 -5.08 3.01 0.10
CA LEU A 55 -6.14 4.01 -0.06
C LEU A 55 -6.29 4.36 -1.54
N ILE A 56 -7.46 4.05 -2.09
CA ILE A 56 -7.84 4.28 -3.48
C ILE A 56 -8.82 5.45 -3.51
N GLY A 57 -8.60 6.45 -4.37
CA GLY A 57 -9.58 7.52 -4.59
C GLY A 57 -9.56 8.68 -3.58
N GLY A 58 -8.58 8.74 -2.68
CA GLY A 58 -8.41 9.81 -1.69
C GLY A 58 -7.73 11.11 -2.18
N ARG A 59 -7.29 11.17 -3.46
CA ARG A 59 -6.49 12.22 -4.17
C ARG A 59 -4.97 11.94 -4.11
N ALA A 60 -4.23 11.86 -5.23
CA ALA A 60 -4.02 12.90 -6.26
C ALA A 60 -4.96 12.86 -7.50
N GLY A 61 -6.20 13.37 -7.40
CA GLY A 61 -7.04 13.71 -8.58
C GLY A 61 -8.55 13.44 -8.45
N GLY A 62 -8.98 12.49 -7.62
CA GLY A 62 -10.40 12.13 -7.46
C GLY A 62 -11.20 13.06 -6.54
N ARG A 63 -12.48 13.30 -6.83
CA ARG A 63 -13.47 13.80 -5.86
C ARG A 63 -14.29 12.59 -5.42
N GLY A 64 -13.91 11.94 -4.33
CA GLY A 64 -14.61 10.77 -3.80
C GLY A 64 -14.09 10.35 -2.42
N PRO A 65 -14.83 9.52 -1.68
CA PRO A 65 -14.33 8.92 -0.44
C PRO A 65 -13.12 8.03 -0.76
N ALA A 66 -12.08 8.11 0.07
CA ALA A 66 -10.94 7.20 -0.02
C ALA A 66 -11.41 5.79 0.38
N GLU A 67 -11.28 4.83 -0.52
CA GLU A 67 -11.54 3.42 -0.28
C GLU A 67 -10.27 2.77 0.27
N MET A 68 -10.32 2.20 1.48
CA MET A 68 -9.22 1.41 2.04
C MET A 68 -9.40 -0.05 1.65
N ARG A 69 -8.55 -0.57 0.77
CA ARG A 69 -8.52 -2.00 0.41
C ARG A 69 -7.35 -2.71 1.10
N PRO A 70 -7.55 -3.92 1.66
CA PRO A 70 -6.47 -4.70 2.26
C PRO A 70 -5.50 -5.16 1.18
N VAL A 71 -4.20 -5.01 1.42
CA VAL A 71 -3.15 -5.39 0.46
C VAL A 71 -2.08 -6.23 1.15
N ASP A 72 -1.64 -7.30 0.48
CA ASP A 72 -0.45 -8.01 0.93
C ASP A 72 0.81 -7.21 0.56
N PRO A 73 1.74 -6.99 1.50
CA PRO A 73 2.95 -6.22 1.22
C PRO A 73 3.79 -6.79 0.08
N ARG A 74 3.84 -8.12 -0.08
CA ARG A 74 4.63 -8.77 -1.13
C ARG A 74 4.01 -8.52 -2.49
N ASP A 75 2.68 -8.53 -2.56
CA ASP A 75 1.96 -8.23 -3.80
C ASP A 75 2.10 -6.76 -4.19
N LEU A 76 2.11 -5.85 -3.20
CA LEU A 76 2.40 -4.44 -3.42
C LEU A 76 3.83 -4.22 -3.95
N GLU A 77 4.83 -4.83 -3.32
CA GLU A 77 6.23 -4.75 -3.77
C GLU A 77 6.39 -5.33 -5.18
N ALA A 78 5.72 -6.44 -5.47
CA ALA A 78 5.76 -7.06 -6.79
C ALA A 78 5.03 -6.22 -7.86
N ALA A 79 4.01 -5.44 -7.49
CA ALA A 79 3.37 -4.48 -8.39
C ALA A 79 4.30 -3.29 -8.67
N LEU A 80 4.96 -2.73 -7.64
CA LEU A 80 5.93 -1.64 -7.78
C LEU A 80 7.13 -2.03 -8.63
N ALA A 81 7.67 -3.24 -8.44
CA ALA A 81 8.77 -3.75 -9.24
C ALA A 81 8.39 -3.88 -10.73
N ARG A 82 7.14 -4.26 -11.03
CA ARG A 82 6.63 -4.33 -12.42
C ARG A 82 6.43 -2.96 -13.03
N ASP A 83 5.92 -2.00 -12.25
CA ASP A 83 5.76 -0.62 -12.69
C ASP A 83 7.12 0.01 -13.07
N GLN A 84 8.14 -0.19 -12.24
CA GLN A 84 9.51 0.26 -12.50
C GLN A 84 10.20 -0.47 -13.65
N ALA A 85 9.89 -1.74 -13.86
CA ALA A 85 10.43 -2.54 -14.95
C ALA A 85 9.68 -2.32 -16.28
N SER A 86 8.53 -1.64 -16.27
CA SER A 86 7.80 -1.32 -17.49
C SER A 86 8.53 -0.18 -18.19
N PRO A 87 9.19 -0.45 -19.34
CA PRO A 87 9.88 0.61 -20.05
C PRO A 87 8.83 1.63 -20.48
N GLU A 88 9.07 2.91 -20.16
CA GLU A 88 8.38 4.03 -20.79
C GLU A 88 8.29 3.73 -22.29
N ALA A 89 7.07 3.52 -22.79
CA ALA A 89 6.86 3.34 -24.22
C ALA A 89 7.25 4.65 -24.90
N SER A 90 8.50 4.70 -25.36
CA SER A 90 9.10 5.81 -26.11
C SER A 90 8.42 6.04 -27.45
#